data_AF-A0A7C3JKZ7-F1
#
_entry.id   AF-A0A7C3JKZ7-F1
#
_cell.length_a   1.000
_cell.length_b   1.000
_cell.length_c   1.000
_cell.angle_alpha   90.00
_cell.angle_beta   90.00
_cell.angle_gamma   90.00
#
_symmetry.space_group_name_H-M   'P 1'
#
loop_
_entity.id
_entity.type
_entity.pdbx_description
1 polymer ?
#
loop_
_entity_poly.entity_id
_entity_poly.type
_entity_poly.pdbx_seq_one_letter_code
_entity_poly.pdbx_strand_id
1 'polypeptide(L)'
;MKLPAVQNFEASLYKNSQSFASYGVDWRMFPTDVAHVAAFASGPKIHIDLQKVNDGSGWANFTRLLAHEFGHTIHHEVSGVIPATDTWFNEGFAEWVAARVLDTLGWRDYDSLIDWAKKDVARLIDIVPPLMKLRSVHDWQRAMTGNYGMIRTYSFGLVAVDRLLQRQKLTSAIPLLSATTFNDAFGGSYEQFDQELRNHLRGYQPKPNSFETVKAPIWTNGDKWTHEIRRPGYLTSTTEKQFVGNEFFVGVPSYVLKSGSEEWLYSIDSLSLMARRRNGKHSYRVSNDEQRLSWPLRPQKEWLSRFTRDDADIGTARTVRQVLRAIGVEDVKVKGGRFRAIGYGYNSGRLIAEHWYSPQVKWFVRSRIYYRDFGLVEEELVNFDVQ
;
A
#
# COMPACT_ATOMS: atom_id res chain seq x y z
N MET A 1 -7.07 -11.40 22.97
CA MET A 1 -8.22 -10.62 23.48
C MET A 1 -9.01 -10.12 22.28
N LYS A 2 -10.35 -10.19 22.29
CA LYS A 2 -11.21 -9.97 21.11
C LYS A 2 -11.93 -8.62 21.24
N LEU A 3 -12.04 -7.87 20.13
CA LEU A 3 -12.97 -6.74 20.03
C LEU A 3 -14.42 -7.24 20.20
N PRO A 4 -15.36 -6.39 20.64
CA PRO A 4 -16.76 -6.77 20.66
C PRO A 4 -17.21 -7.15 19.24
N ALA A 5 -18.04 -8.18 19.16
CA ALA A 5 -18.61 -8.60 17.89
C ALA A 5 -19.76 -7.66 17.53
N VAL A 6 -19.67 -7.04 16.34
CA VAL A 6 -20.81 -6.32 15.75
C VAL A 6 -21.76 -7.39 15.21
N GLN A 7 -22.86 -7.66 15.92
CA GLN A 7 -23.72 -8.81 15.63
C GLN A 7 -24.53 -8.66 14.33
N ASN A 8 -24.90 -7.44 13.97
CA ASN A 8 -25.68 -7.13 12.79
C ASN A 8 -25.04 -5.95 12.07
N PHE A 9 -24.22 -6.20 11.04
CA PHE A 9 -23.78 -5.14 10.14
C PHE A 9 -24.33 -5.38 8.74
N GLU A 10 -24.61 -4.29 8.04
CA GLU A 10 -25.10 -4.30 6.66
C GLU A 10 -24.08 -3.59 5.78
N ALA A 11 -23.71 -4.16 4.64
CA ALA A 11 -22.84 -3.51 3.67
C ALA A 11 -23.60 -3.25 2.37
N SER A 12 -23.82 -1.98 2.04
CA SER A 12 -24.43 -1.54 0.79
C SER A 12 -23.34 -1.17 -0.23
N LEU A 13 -23.34 -1.85 -1.37
CA LEU A 13 -22.35 -1.66 -2.44
C LEU A 13 -22.99 -0.90 -3.61
N TYR A 14 -22.46 0.28 -3.90
CA TYR A 14 -23.01 1.18 -4.91
C TYR A 14 -22.21 1.09 -6.18
N LYS A 15 -22.88 0.82 -7.31
CA LYS A 15 -22.24 0.61 -8.61
C LYS A 15 -21.41 1.82 -9.07
N ASN A 16 -21.85 3.03 -8.73
CA ASN A 16 -21.22 4.28 -9.13
C ASN A 16 -21.43 5.41 -8.12
N SER A 17 -20.65 6.49 -8.25
CA SER A 17 -20.70 7.63 -7.33
C SER A 17 -22.06 8.33 -7.30
N GLN A 18 -22.82 8.25 -8.39
CA GLN A 18 -24.19 8.77 -8.42
C GLN A 18 -25.11 7.96 -7.49
N SER A 19 -25.13 6.63 -7.62
CA SER A 19 -25.91 5.77 -6.75
C SER A 19 -25.46 5.86 -5.29
N PHE A 20 -24.17 6.01 -5.04
CA PHE A 20 -23.62 6.24 -3.71
C PHE A 20 -24.16 7.54 -3.09
N ALA A 21 -24.13 8.65 -3.83
CA ALA A 21 -24.65 9.93 -3.37
C ALA A 21 -26.18 9.89 -3.16
N SER A 22 -26.92 9.24 -4.05
CA SER A 22 -28.39 9.23 -4.01
C SER A 22 -28.97 8.29 -2.96
N TYR A 23 -28.26 7.23 -2.58
CA TYR A 23 -28.81 6.16 -1.74
C TYR A 23 -27.95 5.79 -0.52
N GLY A 24 -26.70 6.23 -0.47
CA GLY A 24 -25.81 5.96 0.67
C GLY A 24 -26.03 6.98 1.78
N VAL A 25 -26.04 8.25 1.42
CA VAL A 25 -26.21 9.38 2.33
C VAL A 25 -27.67 9.85 2.29
N ASP A 26 -28.17 10.38 3.40
CA ASP A 26 -29.53 10.93 3.45
C ASP A 26 -29.77 11.91 2.28
N TRP A 27 -31.04 12.02 1.86
CA TRP A 27 -31.59 12.60 0.61
C TRP A 27 -31.16 14.02 0.18
N ARG A 28 -30.15 14.63 0.80
CA ARG A 28 -29.69 16.02 0.58
C ARG A 28 -28.24 16.18 0.10
N MET A 29 -27.52 15.11 -0.25
CA MET A 29 -26.14 15.24 -0.76
C MET A 29 -26.06 14.96 -2.27
N PHE A 30 -25.39 15.86 -2.99
CA PHE A 30 -25.07 15.71 -4.40
C PHE A 30 -23.77 14.89 -4.59
N PRO A 31 -23.53 14.32 -5.79
CA PRO A 31 -22.28 13.61 -6.09
C PRO A 31 -21.00 14.43 -5.82
N THR A 32 -21.08 15.76 -5.91
CA THR A 32 -20.00 16.69 -5.57
C THR A 32 -19.66 16.67 -4.08
N ASP A 33 -20.67 16.52 -3.23
CA ASP A 33 -20.53 16.59 -1.77
C ASP A 33 -19.82 15.34 -1.22
N VAL A 34 -20.03 14.20 -1.89
CA VAL A 34 -19.37 12.94 -1.59
C VAL A 34 -18.18 12.65 -2.51
N ALA A 35 -17.76 13.56 -3.37
CA ALA A 35 -16.74 13.30 -4.41
C ALA A 35 -15.41 12.74 -3.86
N HIS A 36 -15.06 13.10 -2.63
CA HIS A 36 -13.85 12.66 -1.93
C HIS A 36 -14.03 11.40 -1.05
N VAL A 37 -15.27 10.90 -0.90
CA VAL A 37 -15.63 9.78 -0.03
C VAL A 37 -15.72 8.49 -0.86
N ALA A 38 -14.95 7.47 -0.50
CA ALA A 38 -14.99 6.16 -1.15
C ALA A 38 -15.87 5.16 -0.37
N ALA A 39 -15.97 5.33 0.95
CA ALA A 39 -16.87 4.60 1.82
C ALA A 39 -17.10 5.42 3.10
N PHE A 40 -18.13 5.04 3.86
CA PHE A 40 -18.33 5.49 5.23
C PHE A 40 -19.19 4.46 5.99
N ALA A 41 -19.10 4.49 7.33
CA ALA A 41 -20.02 3.80 8.21
C ALA A 41 -21.05 4.77 8.84
N SER A 42 -22.28 4.28 9.05
CA SER A 42 -23.34 4.95 9.79
C SER A 42 -24.00 3.95 10.72
N GLY A 43 -23.57 3.93 11.99
CA GLY A 43 -23.96 2.90 12.95
C GLY A 43 -23.54 1.50 12.47
N PRO A 44 -24.47 0.53 12.34
CA PRO A 44 -24.15 -0.80 11.83
C PRO A 44 -24.03 -0.89 10.30
N LYS A 45 -24.29 0.19 9.57
CA LYS A 45 -24.33 0.18 8.10
C LYS A 45 -23.02 0.69 7.53
N ILE A 46 -22.51 0.00 6.51
CA ILE A 46 -21.34 0.38 5.73
C ILE A 46 -21.78 0.66 4.31
N HIS A 47 -21.37 1.80 3.77
CA HIS A 47 -21.70 2.22 2.42
C HIS A 47 -20.41 2.31 1.60
N ILE A 48 -20.34 1.68 0.42
CA ILE A 48 -19.11 1.67 -0.41
C ILE A 48 -19.40 2.09 -1.85
N ASP A 49 -18.69 3.11 -2.33
CA ASP A 49 -18.69 3.52 -3.73
C ASP A 49 -17.74 2.63 -4.55
N LEU A 50 -18.31 1.64 -5.24
CA LEU A 50 -17.52 0.72 -6.05
C LEU A 50 -16.78 1.45 -7.18
N GLN A 51 -17.26 2.56 -7.73
CA GLN A 51 -16.55 3.24 -8.81
C GLN A 51 -15.20 3.81 -8.34
N LYS A 52 -15.15 4.34 -7.11
CA LYS A 52 -13.90 4.89 -6.54
C LYS A 52 -12.97 3.84 -6.00
N VAL A 53 -13.53 2.76 -5.44
CA VAL A 53 -12.72 1.61 -5.03
C VAL A 53 -12.13 0.89 -6.24
N ASN A 54 -12.81 0.96 -7.38
CA ASN A 54 -12.47 0.23 -8.60
C ASN A 54 -11.57 1.00 -9.58
N ASP A 55 -10.79 1.97 -9.09
CA ASP A 55 -9.91 2.83 -9.89
C ASP A 55 -8.62 2.15 -10.42
N GLY A 56 -8.56 0.83 -10.31
CA GLY A 56 -7.42 -0.03 -10.67
C GLY A 56 -6.70 -0.65 -9.48
N SER A 57 -7.11 -0.34 -8.24
CA SER A 57 -6.49 -0.83 -6.99
C SER A 57 -7.11 -2.13 -6.43
N GLY A 58 -8.30 -2.52 -6.89
CA GLY A 58 -8.76 -3.89 -6.77
C GLY A 58 -9.41 -4.36 -5.48
N TRP A 59 -9.63 -5.69 -5.36
CA TRP A 59 -10.20 -6.32 -4.15
C TRP A 59 -9.39 -6.00 -2.88
N ALA A 60 -8.08 -5.79 -2.99
CA ALA A 60 -7.20 -5.35 -1.90
C ALA A 60 -7.65 -4.04 -1.27
N ASN A 61 -7.89 -3.02 -2.11
CA ASN A 61 -8.36 -1.74 -1.63
C ASN A 61 -9.80 -1.82 -1.10
N PHE A 62 -10.66 -2.62 -1.76
CA PHE A 62 -12.01 -2.89 -1.26
C PHE A 62 -11.98 -3.51 0.14
N THR A 63 -11.20 -4.56 0.33
CA THR A 63 -11.14 -5.31 1.60
C THR A 63 -10.55 -4.46 2.71
N ARG A 64 -9.48 -3.70 2.41
CA ARG A 64 -8.93 -2.72 3.35
C ARG A 64 -9.98 -1.68 3.74
N LEU A 65 -10.70 -1.12 2.78
CA LEU A 65 -11.70 -0.08 3.03
C LEU A 65 -12.89 -0.64 3.82
N LEU A 66 -13.40 -1.82 3.45
CA LEU A 66 -14.45 -2.50 4.21
C LEU A 66 -14.01 -2.76 5.64
N ALA A 67 -12.78 -3.22 5.85
CA ALA A 67 -12.25 -3.46 7.19
C ALA A 67 -12.02 -2.17 7.99
N HIS A 68 -11.66 -1.08 7.31
CA HIS A 68 -11.58 0.27 7.89
C HIS A 68 -12.96 0.72 8.38
N GLU A 69 -13.98 0.68 7.51
CA GLU A 69 -15.35 1.06 7.88
C GLU A 69 -15.93 0.14 8.96
N PHE A 70 -15.57 -1.14 8.96
CA PHE A 70 -15.92 -2.05 10.05
C PHE A 70 -15.29 -1.63 11.39
N GLY A 71 -14.12 -0.98 11.38
CA GLY A 71 -13.56 -0.35 12.57
C GLY A 71 -14.47 0.75 13.13
N HIS A 72 -15.11 1.54 12.27
CA HIS A 72 -16.10 2.54 12.69
C HIS A 72 -17.41 1.92 13.18
N THR A 73 -17.86 0.79 12.63
CA THR A 73 -19.03 0.08 13.17
C THR A 73 -18.76 -0.47 14.57
N ILE A 74 -17.55 -1.02 14.82
CA ILE A 74 -17.12 -1.41 16.18
C ILE A 74 -17.13 -0.21 17.12
N HIS A 75 -16.67 0.95 16.65
CA HIS A 75 -16.71 2.17 17.43
C HIS A 75 -18.13 2.52 17.85
N HIS A 76 -19.08 2.54 16.91
CA HIS A 76 -20.49 2.82 17.19
C HIS A 76 -21.11 1.83 18.18
N GLU A 77 -20.79 0.54 18.05
CA GLU A 77 -21.27 -0.51 18.96
C GLU A 77 -20.78 -0.27 20.40
N VAL A 78 -19.53 0.15 20.55
CA VAL A 78 -18.93 0.44 21.87
C VAL A 78 -19.46 1.73 22.48
N SER A 79 -19.67 2.75 21.65
CA SER A 79 -19.99 4.10 22.12
C SER A 79 -21.48 4.34 22.33
N GLY A 80 -22.36 3.56 21.69
CA GLY A 80 -23.82 3.68 21.76
C GLY A 80 -24.43 4.94 21.10
N VAL A 81 -23.62 5.98 20.86
CA VAL A 81 -23.94 7.24 20.17
C VAL A 81 -22.73 7.62 19.31
N ILE A 82 -22.87 8.46 18.27
CA ILE A 82 -21.71 9.06 17.57
C ILE A 82 -20.89 9.83 18.62
N PRO A 83 -19.76 9.29 19.10
CA PRO A 83 -19.06 9.96 20.17
C PRO A 83 -18.27 11.13 19.60
N ALA A 84 -18.12 12.19 20.38
CA ALA A 84 -17.24 13.31 20.07
C ALA A 84 -15.76 12.93 20.26
N THR A 85 -15.34 11.81 19.67
CA THR A 85 -13.95 11.37 19.66
C THR A 85 -13.16 12.16 18.66
N ASP A 86 -11.89 12.40 18.98
CA ASP A 86 -10.96 13.06 18.08
C ASP A 86 -10.83 12.29 16.76
N THR A 87 -10.88 13.01 15.64
CA THR A 87 -10.79 12.43 14.29
C THR A 87 -9.54 11.57 14.12
N TRP A 88 -8.37 12.01 14.61
CA TRP A 88 -7.15 11.21 14.51
C TRP A 88 -7.26 9.83 15.15
N PHE A 89 -7.96 9.72 16.28
CA PHE A 89 -8.11 8.46 17.01
C PHE A 89 -9.14 7.58 16.31
N ASN A 90 -10.27 8.16 15.90
CA ASN A 90 -11.31 7.42 15.18
C ASN A 90 -10.77 6.79 13.88
N GLU A 91 -10.13 7.59 13.04
CA GLU A 91 -9.56 7.13 11.76
C GLU A 91 -8.34 6.22 11.98
N GLY A 92 -7.51 6.52 12.99
CA GLY A 92 -6.35 5.69 13.35
C GLY A 92 -6.75 4.32 13.88
N PHE A 93 -7.83 4.23 14.66
CA PHE A 93 -8.39 2.97 15.15
C PHE A 93 -9.01 2.15 14.02
N ALA A 94 -9.74 2.80 13.10
CA ALA A 94 -10.25 2.15 11.91
C ALA A 94 -9.13 1.58 11.02
N GLU A 95 -8.04 2.32 10.79
CA GLU A 95 -6.86 1.80 10.10
C GLU A 95 -6.17 0.67 10.86
N TRP A 96 -6.14 0.72 12.20
CA TRP A 96 -5.60 -0.36 13.02
C TRP A 96 -6.41 -1.65 12.90
N VAL A 97 -7.74 -1.55 12.91
CA VAL A 97 -8.65 -2.69 12.64
C VAL A 97 -8.40 -3.23 11.23
N ALA A 98 -8.31 -2.35 10.22
CA ALA A 98 -8.03 -2.76 8.85
C ALA A 98 -6.70 -3.52 8.73
N ALA A 99 -5.64 -3.02 9.38
CA ALA A 99 -4.33 -3.70 9.41
C ALA A 99 -4.42 -5.11 10.02
N ARG A 100 -5.17 -5.27 11.12
CA ARG A 100 -5.38 -6.59 11.77
C ARG A 100 -6.20 -7.55 10.91
N VAL A 101 -7.22 -7.06 10.22
CA VAL A 101 -8.03 -7.88 9.31
C VAL A 101 -7.19 -8.35 8.12
N LEU A 102 -6.43 -7.45 7.50
CA LEU A 102 -5.55 -7.80 6.37
C LEU A 102 -4.49 -8.84 6.77
N ASP A 103 -3.93 -8.73 7.97
CA ASP A 103 -2.99 -9.69 8.53
C ASP A 103 -3.64 -11.06 8.75
N THR A 104 -4.83 -11.08 9.36
CA THR A 104 -5.60 -12.31 9.59
C THR A 104 -5.98 -13.01 8.29
N LEU A 105 -6.27 -12.25 7.23
CA LEU A 105 -6.57 -12.79 5.91
C LEU A 105 -5.31 -13.21 5.13
N GLY A 106 -4.11 -12.94 5.65
CA GLY A 106 -2.84 -13.20 4.96
C GLY A 106 -2.57 -12.27 3.78
N TRP A 107 -3.28 -11.14 3.71
CA TRP A 107 -3.16 -10.17 2.61
C TRP A 107 -2.04 -9.17 2.85
N ARG A 108 -1.78 -8.83 4.11
CA ARG A 108 -0.63 -8.00 4.47
C ARG A 108 -0.22 -8.24 5.91
N ASP A 109 1.06 -8.54 6.10
CA ASP A 109 1.66 -8.71 7.41
C ASP A 109 1.54 -7.43 8.26
N TYR A 110 1.00 -7.57 9.46
CA TYR A 110 0.74 -6.44 10.36
C TYR A 110 2.01 -5.69 10.74
N ASP A 111 3.06 -6.40 11.15
CA ASP A 111 4.30 -5.80 11.62
C ASP A 111 5.01 -5.03 10.52
N SER A 112 5.02 -5.58 9.29
CA SER A 112 5.54 -4.93 8.10
C SER A 112 4.75 -3.65 7.76
N LEU A 113 3.42 -3.70 7.83
CA LEU A 113 2.56 -2.54 7.58
C LEU A 113 2.84 -1.42 8.59
N ILE A 114 2.91 -1.75 9.88
CA ILE A 114 3.20 -0.81 10.95
C ILE A 114 4.62 -0.23 10.81
N ASP A 115 5.62 -1.06 10.52
CA ASP A 115 7.00 -0.60 10.27
C ASP A 115 7.06 0.38 9.09
N TRP A 116 6.34 0.09 8.00
CA TRP A 116 6.26 1.00 6.84
C TRP A 116 5.61 2.33 7.21
N ALA A 117 4.49 2.31 7.92
CA ALA A 117 3.83 3.53 8.38
C ALA A 117 4.74 4.34 9.31
N LYS A 118 5.48 3.69 10.23
CA LYS A 118 6.47 4.34 11.11
C LYS A 118 7.57 5.01 10.29
N LYS A 119 8.13 4.32 9.28
CA LYS A 119 9.17 4.89 8.38
C LYS A 119 8.66 6.11 7.60
N ASP A 120 7.42 6.06 7.13
CA ASP A 120 6.80 7.14 6.36
C ASP A 120 6.56 8.38 7.21
N VAL A 121 5.99 8.19 8.41
CA VAL A 121 5.72 9.27 9.35
C VAL A 121 7.02 9.85 9.92
N ALA A 122 7.98 9.00 10.33
CA ALA A 122 9.26 9.43 10.88
C ALA A 122 10.03 10.37 9.93
N ARG A 123 10.03 10.07 8.63
CA ARG A 123 10.66 10.92 7.60
C ARG A 123 10.01 12.31 7.53
N LEU A 124 8.71 12.38 7.71
CA LEU A 124 7.93 13.61 7.58
C LEU A 124 7.59 14.24 8.93
N ILE A 125 8.20 13.78 10.02
CA ILE A 125 7.74 14.08 11.38
C ILE A 125 7.70 15.58 11.69
N ASP A 126 8.60 16.35 11.07
CA ASP A 126 8.68 17.81 11.25
C ASP A 126 7.60 18.58 10.46
N ILE A 127 6.96 17.95 9.46
CA ILE A 127 5.82 18.53 8.70
C ILE A 127 4.47 17.85 9.01
N VAL A 128 4.49 16.75 9.76
CA VAL A 128 3.29 16.10 10.29
C VAL A 128 2.72 16.99 11.40
N PRO A 129 1.43 17.39 11.34
CA PRO A 129 0.81 18.21 12.38
C PRO A 129 0.74 17.48 13.74
N PRO A 130 0.86 18.17 14.89
CA PRO A 130 0.59 17.58 16.20
C PRO A 130 -0.78 16.89 16.24
N LEU A 131 -0.94 15.81 17.01
CA LEU A 131 -2.24 15.11 17.12
C LEU A 131 -3.38 16.06 17.53
N MET A 132 -3.07 17.06 18.37
CA MET A 132 -4.02 18.11 18.77
C MET A 132 -4.56 18.94 17.60
N LYS A 133 -3.80 19.06 16.50
CA LYS A 133 -4.21 19.72 15.26
C LYS A 133 -4.96 18.78 14.31
N LEU A 134 -5.22 17.54 14.71
CA LEU A 134 -5.93 16.53 13.92
C LEU A 134 -7.19 16.02 14.64
N ARG A 135 -7.66 16.75 15.66
CA ARG A 135 -8.85 16.37 16.45
C ARG A 135 -10.16 16.62 15.74
N SER A 136 -10.22 17.66 14.90
CA SER A 136 -11.43 18.04 14.17
C SER A 136 -11.42 17.47 12.75
N VAL A 137 -12.61 17.17 12.23
CA VAL A 137 -12.78 16.71 10.83
C VAL A 137 -12.23 17.75 9.85
N HIS A 138 -12.43 19.03 10.13
CA HIS A 138 -11.94 20.12 9.29
C HIS A 138 -10.41 20.19 9.23
N ASP A 139 -9.72 20.10 10.37
CA ASP A 139 -8.25 20.13 10.37
C ASP A 139 -7.66 18.85 9.77
N TRP A 140 -8.31 17.70 10.00
CA TRP A 140 -7.98 16.44 9.34
C TRP A 140 -8.06 16.54 7.81
N GLN A 141 -9.18 17.03 7.27
CA GLN A 141 -9.37 17.22 5.82
C GLN A 141 -8.34 18.20 5.23
N ARG A 142 -8.01 19.28 5.95
CA ARG A 142 -6.96 20.21 5.53
C ARG A 142 -5.58 19.54 5.48
N ALA A 143 -5.25 18.70 6.45
CA ALA A 143 -4.01 17.95 6.43
C ALA A 143 -3.98 16.90 5.29
N MET A 144 -5.11 16.22 5.07
CA MET A 144 -5.29 15.14 4.09
C MET A 144 -5.24 15.63 2.63
N THR A 145 -5.75 16.83 2.34
CA THR A 145 -5.73 17.41 0.98
C THR A 145 -4.36 18.01 0.60
N GLY A 146 -3.47 18.21 1.56
CA GLY A 146 -2.11 18.70 1.32
C GLY A 146 -1.14 17.62 0.81
N ASN A 147 0.09 18.03 0.52
CA ASN A 147 1.17 17.10 0.18
C ASN A 147 1.35 16.04 1.27
N TYR A 148 1.50 14.78 0.86
CA TYR A 148 1.63 13.62 1.76
C TYR A 148 0.46 13.46 2.74
N GLY A 149 -0.74 13.92 2.37
CA GLY A 149 -1.89 13.94 3.25
C GLY A 149 -2.20 12.60 3.94
N MET A 150 -2.19 11.50 3.18
CA MET A 150 -2.38 10.14 3.74
C MET A 150 -1.38 9.79 4.84
N ILE A 151 -0.11 10.21 4.70
CA ILE A 151 0.93 9.96 5.71
C ILE A 151 0.69 10.85 6.93
N ARG A 152 0.36 12.13 6.68
CA ARG A 152 0.13 13.14 7.73
C ARG A 152 -1.15 12.91 8.53
N THR A 153 -2.08 12.09 8.01
CA THR A 153 -3.34 11.75 8.66
C THR A 153 -3.43 10.26 8.98
N TYR A 154 -3.87 9.42 8.03
CA TYR A 154 -4.16 8.01 8.23
C TYR A 154 -2.95 7.21 8.77
N SER A 155 -1.77 7.33 8.15
CA SER A 155 -0.57 6.61 8.64
C SER A 155 -0.14 7.10 10.01
N PHE A 156 -0.19 8.41 10.27
CA PHE A 156 0.15 8.95 11.58
C PHE A 156 -0.85 8.52 12.67
N GLY A 157 -2.14 8.56 12.37
CA GLY A 157 -3.21 8.08 13.26
C GLY A 157 -3.05 6.58 13.57
N LEU A 158 -2.80 5.76 12.55
CA LEU A 158 -2.51 4.33 12.72
C LEU A 158 -1.32 4.09 13.66
N VAL A 159 -0.20 4.78 13.43
CA VAL A 159 1.02 4.65 14.25
C VAL A 159 0.78 5.12 15.68
N ALA A 160 0.02 6.21 15.86
CA ALA A 160 -0.36 6.72 17.17
C ALA A 160 -1.21 5.69 17.93
N VAL A 161 -2.24 5.13 17.29
CA VAL A 161 -3.11 4.12 17.91
C VAL A 161 -2.35 2.81 18.21
N ASP A 162 -1.51 2.32 17.28
CA ASP A 162 -0.63 1.17 17.54
C ASP A 162 0.25 1.39 18.78
N ARG A 163 0.91 2.55 18.85
CA ARG A 163 1.77 2.89 19.99
C ARG A 163 0.99 2.98 21.29
N LEU A 164 -0.21 3.57 21.25
CA LEU A 164 -1.08 3.70 22.41
C LEU A 164 -1.51 2.31 22.93
N LEU A 165 -1.92 1.43 22.02
CA LEU A 165 -2.32 0.04 22.31
C LEU A 165 -1.15 -0.88 22.73
N GLN A 166 0.09 -0.52 22.39
CA GLN A 166 1.28 -1.20 22.91
C GLN A 166 1.59 -0.78 24.34
N ARG A 167 1.39 0.50 24.69
CA ARG A 167 1.58 1.02 26.04
C ARG A 167 0.50 0.56 27.00
N GLN A 168 -0.74 0.51 26.51
CA GLN A 168 -1.94 0.29 27.29
C GLN A 168 -2.72 -0.86 26.66
N LYS A 169 -3.22 -1.81 27.45
CA LYS A 169 -3.98 -2.94 26.90
C LYS A 169 -5.21 -2.42 26.14
N LEU A 170 -5.67 -3.18 25.13
CA LEU A 170 -6.87 -2.85 24.35
C LEU A 170 -8.10 -2.50 25.22
N THR A 171 -8.22 -3.08 26.42
CA THR A 171 -9.24 -2.75 27.41
C THR A 171 -9.27 -1.28 27.82
N SER A 172 -8.14 -0.58 27.77
CA SER A 172 -8.05 0.85 28.09
C SER A 172 -8.43 1.75 26.90
N ALA A 173 -8.42 1.22 25.67
CA ALA A 173 -8.83 1.97 24.49
C ALA A 173 -10.36 1.97 24.26
N ILE A 174 -11.05 0.94 24.73
CA ILE A 174 -12.51 0.83 24.69
C ILE A 174 -13.19 2.03 25.39
N PRO A 175 -12.76 2.46 26.61
CA PRO A 175 -13.26 3.68 27.23
C PRO A 175 -13.11 4.96 26.39
N LEU A 176 -12.04 5.09 25.60
CA LEU A 176 -11.86 6.27 24.75
C LEU A 176 -12.89 6.29 23.60
N LEU A 177 -13.26 5.11 23.10
CA LEU A 177 -14.36 4.96 22.15
C LEU A 177 -15.72 5.34 22.80
N SER A 178 -15.88 5.13 24.11
CA SER A 178 -17.13 5.40 24.86
C SER A 178 -17.20 6.76 25.56
N ALA A 179 -16.52 7.79 25.04
CA ALA A 179 -16.58 9.20 25.50
C ALA A 179 -15.90 9.53 26.86
N THR A 180 -14.89 8.77 27.29
CA THR A 180 -13.99 9.23 28.36
C THR A 180 -12.95 10.22 27.84
N THR A 181 -12.39 11.08 28.70
CA THR A 181 -11.27 11.92 28.26
C THR A 181 -10.02 11.06 28.09
N PHE A 182 -9.11 11.45 27.19
CA PHE A 182 -7.83 10.75 27.01
C PHE A 182 -7.03 10.59 28.29
N ASN A 183 -7.07 11.62 29.14
CA ASN A 183 -6.40 11.58 30.43
C ASN A 183 -6.98 10.48 31.33
N ASP A 184 -8.31 10.34 31.35
CA ASP A 184 -9.00 9.31 32.12
C ASP A 184 -8.70 7.90 31.58
N ALA A 185 -8.64 7.75 30.25
CA ALA A 185 -8.39 6.47 29.61
C ALA A 185 -6.93 5.98 29.71
N PHE A 186 -5.95 6.90 29.69
CA PHE A 186 -4.54 6.53 29.52
C PHE A 186 -3.57 7.09 30.55
N GLY A 187 -4.04 7.91 31.50
CA GLY A 187 -3.24 8.38 32.65
C GLY A 187 -2.14 9.39 32.30
N GLY A 188 -2.38 10.30 31.36
CA GLY A 188 -1.44 11.36 30.96
C GLY A 188 -2.07 12.32 29.94
N SER A 189 -1.42 13.45 29.65
CA SER A 189 -1.96 14.43 28.70
C SER A 189 -1.71 14.04 27.24
N TYR A 190 -2.58 14.53 26.34
CA TYR A 190 -2.39 14.41 24.89
C TYR A 190 -1.04 14.96 24.42
N GLU A 191 -0.66 16.13 24.91
CA GLU A 191 0.59 16.81 24.55
C GLU A 191 1.80 15.98 24.97
N GLN A 192 1.74 15.35 26.14
CA GLN A 192 2.79 14.44 26.61
C GLN A 192 2.89 13.22 25.68
N PHE A 193 1.75 12.63 25.30
CA PHE A 193 1.73 11.49 24.38
C PHE A 193 2.23 11.87 22.98
N ASP A 194 1.74 12.97 22.39
CA ASP A 194 2.18 13.45 21.07
C ASP A 194 3.68 13.76 21.07
N GLN A 195 4.19 14.41 22.11
CA GLN A 195 5.61 14.71 22.24
C GLN A 195 6.46 13.43 22.38
N GLU A 196 6.03 12.46 23.20
CA GLU A 196 6.70 11.15 23.28
C GLU A 196 6.70 10.44 21.93
N LEU A 197 5.54 10.36 21.28
CA LEU A 197 5.39 9.70 19.98
C LEU A 197 6.29 10.35 18.94
N ARG A 198 6.33 11.68 18.88
CA ARG A 198 7.21 12.43 17.98
C ARG A 198 8.68 12.18 18.28
N ASN A 199 9.07 12.16 19.55
CA ASN A 199 10.45 11.86 19.95
C ASN A 199 10.82 10.42 19.58
N HIS A 200 9.90 9.48 19.79
CA HIS A 200 10.07 8.10 19.37
C HIS A 200 10.25 7.99 17.85
N LEU A 201 9.43 8.71 17.07
CA LEU A 201 9.50 8.71 15.60
C LEU A 201 10.72 9.47 15.05
N ARG A 202 11.22 10.50 15.74
CA ARG A 202 12.51 11.14 15.40
C ARG A 202 13.69 10.22 15.68
N GLY A 203 13.62 9.49 16.79
CA GLY A 203 14.58 8.44 17.14
C GLY A 203 14.41 7.18 16.28
N TYR A 204 13.30 7.08 15.53
CA TYR A 204 13.05 6.01 14.58
C TYR A 204 13.94 6.22 13.35
N GLN A 205 15.21 5.88 13.52
CA GLN A 205 16.10 5.77 12.39
C GLN A 205 15.69 4.50 11.63
N PRO A 206 15.21 4.59 10.38
CA PRO A 206 15.29 3.41 9.53
C PRO A 206 16.76 3.01 9.57
N LYS A 207 17.07 1.81 10.08
CA LYS A 207 18.45 1.36 10.29
C LYS A 207 19.28 1.84 9.10
N PRO A 208 20.29 2.72 9.29
CA PRO A 208 21.13 3.17 8.21
C PRO A 208 21.89 1.94 7.75
N ASN A 209 21.26 1.21 6.86
CA ASN A 209 21.83 0.02 6.31
C ASN A 209 22.91 0.56 5.38
N SER A 210 24.15 0.19 5.69
CA SER A 210 25.36 0.31 4.85
C SER A 210 25.22 -0.36 3.49
N PHE A 211 24.00 -0.49 2.98
CA PHE A 211 23.71 -0.97 1.67
C PHE A 211 24.21 0.10 0.70
N GLU A 212 25.33 -0.23 0.07
CA GLU A 212 25.93 0.59 -0.94
C GLU A 212 24.92 0.89 -2.04
N THR A 213 25.10 2.06 -2.65
CA THR A 213 24.41 2.45 -3.87
C THR A 213 24.48 1.31 -4.89
N VAL A 214 23.34 0.71 -5.21
CA VAL A 214 23.25 -0.44 -6.12
C VAL A 214 23.20 0.07 -7.55
N LYS A 215 24.16 -0.37 -8.37
CA LYS A 215 24.18 -0.08 -9.82
C LYS A 215 23.11 -0.90 -10.53
N ALA A 216 22.68 -0.43 -11.70
CA ALA A 216 21.82 -1.22 -12.57
C ALA A 216 22.48 -2.58 -12.88
N PRO A 217 21.75 -3.71 -12.78
CA PRO A 217 22.29 -5.00 -13.17
C PRO A 217 22.58 -5.05 -14.67
N ILE A 218 23.60 -5.82 -15.03
CA ILE A 218 23.83 -6.27 -16.40
C ILE A 218 23.34 -7.72 -16.46
N TRP A 219 22.33 -7.97 -17.29
CA TRP A 219 21.90 -9.33 -17.58
C TRP A 219 22.71 -9.92 -18.73
N THR A 220 23.02 -11.21 -18.59
CA THR A 220 23.88 -11.94 -19.51
C THR A 220 23.25 -13.26 -19.92
N ASN A 221 23.70 -13.80 -21.05
CA ASN A 221 23.20 -15.08 -21.57
C ASN A 221 23.39 -16.18 -20.52
N GLY A 222 22.28 -16.84 -20.18
CA GLY A 222 22.25 -17.86 -19.12
C GLY A 222 21.57 -17.39 -17.83
N ASP A 223 21.39 -16.08 -17.63
CA ASP A 223 20.66 -15.58 -16.46
C ASP A 223 19.20 -16.04 -16.49
N LYS A 224 18.77 -16.69 -15.40
CA LYS A 224 17.44 -17.28 -15.23
C LYS A 224 16.94 -17.12 -13.80
N TRP A 225 15.63 -16.96 -13.68
CA TRP A 225 14.93 -16.87 -12.41
C TRP A 225 13.63 -17.66 -12.46
N THR A 226 13.44 -18.56 -11.50
CA THR A 226 12.20 -19.31 -11.33
C THR A 226 11.47 -18.79 -10.11
N HIS A 227 10.25 -18.31 -10.31
CA HIS A 227 9.37 -17.82 -9.26
C HIS A 227 8.19 -18.76 -9.07
N GLU A 228 7.85 -19.01 -7.82
CA GLU A 228 6.55 -19.55 -7.44
C GLU A 228 5.55 -18.41 -7.36
N ILE A 229 4.37 -18.62 -7.94
CA ILE A 229 3.26 -17.68 -7.95
C ILE A 229 2.12 -18.28 -7.12
N ARG A 230 1.70 -17.53 -6.11
CA ARG A 230 0.54 -17.85 -5.26
C ARG A 230 -0.57 -16.85 -5.53
N ARG A 231 -1.77 -17.36 -5.84
CA ARG A 231 -2.97 -16.55 -6.13
C ARG A 231 -4.19 -17.13 -5.41
N PRO A 232 -5.04 -16.31 -4.79
CA PRO A 232 -6.29 -16.76 -4.19
C PRO A 232 -7.14 -17.58 -5.15
N GLY A 233 -7.56 -18.77 -4.71
CA GLY A 233 -8.43 -19.65 -5.49
C GLY A 233 -7.76 -20.41 -6.64
N TYR A 234 -6.44 -20.29 -6.82
CA TYR A 234 -5.70 -21.05 -7.82
C TYR A 234 -4.64 -21.94 -7.18
N LEU A 235 -4.33 -23.06 -7.84
CA LEU A 235 -3.15 -23.85 -7.47
C LEU A 235 -1.90 -23.00 -7.64
N THR A 236 -0.95 -23.21 -6.72
CA THR A 236 0.38 -22.61 -6.81
C THR A 236 1.06 -23.05 -8.10
N SER A 237 1.63 -22.12 -8.84
CA SER A 237 2.30 -22.37 -10.11
C SER A 237 3.72 -21.80 -10.11
N THR A 238 4.53 -22.19 -11.09
CA THR A 238 5.89 -21.64 -11.25
C THR A 238 6.02 -20.96 -12.61
N THR A 239 6.73 -19.84 -12.66
CA THR A 239 7.13 -19.18 -13.89
C THR A 239 8.66 -19.10 -13.94
N GLU A 240 9.24 -19.32 -15.10
CA GLU A 240 10.66 -19.08 -15.36
C GLU A 240 10.81 -17.86 -16.27
N LYS A 241 11.66 -16.93 -15.86
CA LYS A 241 12.13 -15.83 -16.70
C LYS A 241 13.57 -16.08 -17.06
N GLN A 242 13.90 -15.94 -18.34
CA GLN A 242 15.25 -16.12 -18.86
C GLN A 242 15.65 -14.90 -19.68
N PHE A 243 16.89 -14.45 -19.51
CA PHE A 243 17.51 -13.53 -20.45
C PHE A 243 17.90 -14.25 -21.75
N VAL A 244 17.37 -13.77 -22.88
CA VAL A 244 17.56 -14.42 -24.20
C VAL A 244 18.37 -13.58 -25.18
N GLY A 245 18.71 -12.34 -24.84
CA GLY A 245 19.58 -11.49 -25.64
C GLY A 245 19.19 -10.02 -25.64
N ASN A 246 19.82 -9.29 -26.56
CA ASN A 246 19.61 -7.86 -26.78
C ASN A 246 18.93 -7.63 -28.13
N GLU A 247 18.10 -6.60 -28.22
CA GLU A 247 17.56 -6.11 -29.49
C GLU A 247 17.46 -4.58 -29.49
N PHE A 248 17.12 -4.01 -30.64
CA PHE A 248 16.70 -2.61 -30.73
C PHE A 248 15.18 -2.53 -30.80
N PHE A 249 14.57 -1.84 -29.85
CA PHE A 249 13.14 -1.57 -29.86
C PHE A 249 12.88 -0.08 -30.00
N VAL A 250 12.27 0.33 -31.11
CA VAL A 250 12.00 1.74 -31.43
C VAL A 250 13.29 2.59 -31.32
N GLY A 251 14.41 2.04 -31.81
CA GLY A 251 15.72 2.71 -31.77
C GLY A 251 16.45 2.67 -30.42
N VAL A 252 15.88 2.04 -29.39
CA VAL A 252 16.50 1.95 -28.05
C VAL A 252 17.07 0.53 -27.83
N PRO A 253 18.36 0.40 -27.46
CA PRO A 253 18.93 -0.87 -27.03
C PRO A 253 18.17 -1.45 -25.84
N SER A 254 17.73 -2.70 -25.97
CA SER A 254 16.84 -3.35 -25.03
C SER A 254 17.28 -4.77 -24.68
N TYR A 255 17.18 -5.13 -23.41
CA TYR A 255 17.22 -6.51 -22.96
C TYR A 255 15.89 -7.21 -23.26
N VAL A 256 15.97 -8.48 -23.68
CA VAL A 256 14.80 -9.34 -23.88
C VAL A 256 14.78 -10.41 -22.81
N LEU A 257 13.75 -10.39 -21.96
CA LEU A 257 13.44 -11.48 -21.04
C LEU A 257 12.28 -12.30 -21.59
N LYS A 258 12.43 -13.63 -21.61
CA LYS A 258 11.40 -14.56 -22.06
C LYS A 258 10.81 -15.33 -20.88
N SER A 259 9.49 -15.53 -20.91
CA SER A 259 8.73 -16.31 -19.94
C SER A 259 7.63 -17.09 -20.68
N GLY A 260 7.87 -18.36 -20.99
CA GLY A 260 6.97 -19.14 -21.85
C GLY A 260 6.84 -18.51 -23.24
N SER A 261 5.62 -18.11 -23.61
CA SER A 261 5.31 -17.43 -24.88
C SER A 261 5.39 -15.90 -24.83
N GLU A 262 5.71 -15.34 -23.66
CA GLU A 262 5.82 -13.90 -23.46
C GLU A 262 7.27 -13.42 -23.49
N GLU A 263 7.48 -12.25 -24.08
CA GLU A 263 8.75 -11.52 -24.08
C GLU A 263 8.54 -10.15 -23.45
N TRP A 264 9.50 -9.72 -22.65
CA TRP A 264 9.50 -8.47 -21.92
C TRP A 264 10.75 -7.70 -22.29
N LEU A 265 10.55 -6.50 -22.84
CA LEU A 265 11.63 -5.67 -23.37
C LEU A 265 11.94 -4.57 -22.37
N TYR A 266 13.19 -4.51 -21.91
CA TYR A 266 13.65 -3.50 -20.97
C TYR A 266 14.74 -2.64 -21.60
N SER A 267 14.65 -1.32 -21.51
CA SER A 267 15.73 -0.43 -21.92
C SER A 267 17.02 -0.79 -21.16
N ILE A 268 18.16 -0.90 -21.85
CA ILE A 268 19.44 -1.24 -21.20
C ILE A 268 19.87 -0.11 -20.24
N ASP A 269 19.67 1.15 -20.61
CA ASP A 269 20.15 2.30 -19.85
C ASP A 269 19.38 2.52 -18.54
N SER A 270 18.06 2.34 -18.58
CA SER A 270 17.18 2.65 -17.44
C SER A 270 16.54 1.43 -16.78
N LEU A 271 16.58 0.26 -17.44
CA LEU A 271 15.83 -0.94 -17.08
C LEU A 271 14.32 -0.70 -16.95
N SER A 272 13.81 0.28 -17.69
CA SER A 272 12.37 0.55 -17.79
C SER A 272 11.71 -0.45 -18.73
N LEU A 273 10.52 -0.93 -18.37
CA LEU A 273 9.74 -1.79 -19.26
C LEU A 273 9.26 -0.95 -20.46
N MET A 274 9.56 -1.42 -21.67
CA MET A 274 9.21 -0.74 -22.92
C MET A 274 8.05 -1.41 -23.64
N ALA A 275 8.02 -2.74 -23.65
CA ALA A 275 6.96 -3.50 -24.28
C ALA A 275 6.86 -4.92 -23.72
N ARG A 276 5.70 -5.54 -23.97
CA ARG A 276 5.56 -7.00 -23.92
C ARG A 276 5.08 -7.52 -25.26
N ARG A 277 5.60 -8.68 -25.64
CA ARG A 277 5.12 -9.44 -26.79
C ARG A 277 4.58 -10.78 -26.31
N ARG A 278 3.49 -11.24 -26.91
CA ARG A 278 2.97 -12.59 -26.74
C ARG A 278 2.89 -13.23 -28.11
N ASN A 279 3.56 -14.36 -28.32
CA ASN A 279 3.64 -15.02 -29.63
C ASN A 279 4.11 -14.06 -30.75
N GLY A 280 5.10 -13.22 -30.46
CA GLY A 280 5.66 -12.24 -31.41
C GLY A 280 4.78 -11.01 -31.70
N LYS A 281 3.55 -10.94 -31.17
CA LYS A 281 2.66 -9.77 -31.31
C LYS A 281 2.72 -8.89 -30.07
N HIS A 282 2.67 -7.57 -30.27
CA HIS A 282 2.62 -6.61 -29.17
C HIS A 282 1.28 -6.72 -28.43
N SER A 283 1.33 -7.09 -27.15
CA SER A 283 0.19 -7.00 -26.24
C SER A 283 0.24 -5.72 -25.41
N TYR A 284 1.44 -5.16 -25.23
CA TYR A 284 1.69 -4.06 -24.31
C TYR A 284 2.80 -3.17 -24.84
N ARG A 285 2.58 -1.85 -24.86
CA ARG A 285 3.62 -0.87 -25.22
C ARG A 285 3.59 0.33 -24.27
N VAL A 286 4.77 0.85 -23.98
CA VAL A 286 4.95 2.08 -23.22
C VAL A 286 5.65 3.12 -24.07
N SER A 287 5.12 4.34 -24.12
CA SER A 287 5.72 5.43 -24.90
C SER A 287 6.79 6.22 -24.16
N ASN A 288 6.81 6.16 -22.82
CA ASN A 288 7.83 6.76 -21.96
C ASN A 288 8.27 5.74 -20.91
N ASP A 289 9.37 5.99 -20.23
CA ASP A 289 9.96 5.04 -19.28
C ASP A 289 9.02 4.63 -18.13
N GLU A 290 8.50 3.40 -18.17
CA GLU A 290 7.92 2.74 -16.98
C GLU A 290 9.06 2.36 -16.02
N GLN A 291 9.59 3.37 -15.30
CA GLN A 291 10.65 3.19 -14.32
C GLN A 291 10.11 2.53 -13.05
N ARG A 292 10.20 1.20 -12.99
CA ARG A 292 9.91 0.42 -11.78
C ARG A 292 10.99 0.54 -10.72
N LEU A 293 12.22 0.81 -11.14
CA LEU A 293 13.36 1.11 -10.29
C LEU A 293 14.07 2.33 -10.88
N SER A 294 14.64 3.17 -10.02
CA SER A 294 15.47 4.29 -10.47
C SER A 294 16.91 4.04 -10.07
N TRP A 295 17.77 3.82 -11.06
CA TRP A 295 19.20 3.55 -10.84
C TRP A 295 20.02 4.85 -10.70
N PRO A 296 21.14 4.81 -9.97
CA PRO A 296 21.47 3.76 -9.04
C PRO A 296 20.47 3.74 -7.87
N LEU A 297 20.17 2.55 -7.38
CA LEU A 297 19.15 2.31 -6.37
C LEU A 297 19.79 2.48 -4.98
N ARG A 298 19.13 3.26 -4.12
CA ARG A 298 19.54 3.48 -2.74
C ARG A 298 18.32 3.52 -1.84
N PRO A 299 18.43 3.10 -0.57
CA PRO A 299 17.36 3.26 0.41
C PRO A 299 16.85 4.70 0.44
N GLN A 300 15.56 4.88 0.64
CA GLN A 300 14.85 6.16 0.68
C GLN A 300 14.82 6.97 -0.63
N LYS A 301 15.39 6.46 -1.74
CA LYS A 301 15.26 7.14 -3.04
C LYS A 301 13.80 7.17 -3.46
N GLU A 302 13.29 8.34 -3.79
CA GLU A 302 12.00 8.55 -4.44
C GLU A 302 12.22 8.89 -5.91
N TRP A 303 11.31 8.45 -6.79
CA TRP A 303 11.30 8.84 -8.19
C TRP A 303 9.88 8.88 -8.74
N LEU A 304 9.70 9.67 -9.80
CA LEU A 304 8.45 9.78 -10.52
C LEU A 304 8.53 8.91 -11.77
N SER A 305 7.65 7.92 -11.88
CA SER A 305 7.40 7.18 -13.11
C SER A 305 6.19 7.80 -13.81
N ARG A 306 6.40 8.30 -15.03
CA ARG A 306 5.35 8.89 -15.86
C ARG A 306 5.39 8.25 -17.23
N PHE A 307 4.33 7.53 -17.57
CA PHE A 307 4.28 6.79 -18.82
C PHE A 307 2.87 6.70 -19.39
N THR A 308 2.77 6.59 -20.71
CA THR A 308 1.51 6.22 -21.35
C THR A 308 1.61 4.75 -21.72
N ARG A 309 0.69 3.97 -21.16
CA ARG A 309 0.52 2.56 -21.48
C ARG A 309 -0.52 2.44 -22.57
N ASP A 310 -0.16 1.77 -23.65
CA ASP A 310 -1.08 1.25 -24.66
C ASP A 310 -1.21 -0.26 -24.45
N ASP A 311 -2.41 -0.67 -24.03
CA ASP A 311 -2.73 -2.07 -23.75
C ASP A 311 -3.62 -2.59 -24.88
N ALA A 312 -3.02 -3.36 -25.79
CA ALA A 312 -3.70 -3.87 -26.97
C ALA A 312 -4.76 -4.93 -26.61
N ASP A 313 -4.60 -5.61 -25.47
CA ASP A 313 -5.56 -6.60 -24.97
C ASP A 313 -6.85 -5.92 -24.45
N ILE A 314 -6.74 -4.67 -23.97
CA ILE A 314 -7.87 -3.91 -23.39
C ILE A 314 -8.35 -2.79 -24.32
N GLY A 315 -7.59 -2.45 -25.36
CA GLY A 315 -7.91 -1.40 -26.34
C GLY A 315 -7.91 0.01 -25.75
N THR A 316 -7.13 0.26 -24.70
CA THR A 316 -7.09 1.57 -24.02
C THR A 316 -5.68 2.08 -23.82
N ALA A 317 -5.48 3.36 -24.15
CA ALA A 317 -4.30 4.12 -23.80
C ALA A 317 -4.55 4.91 -22.50
N ARG A 318 -3.69 4.74 -21.49
CA ARG A 318 -3.80 5.48 -20.22
C ARG A 318 -2.47 6.11 -19.86
N THR A 319 -2.49 7.41 -19.56
CA THR A 319 -1.36 8.07 -18.90
C THR A 319 -1.37 7.70 -17.42
N VAL A 320 -0.26 7.13 -16.97
CA VAL A 320 0.00 6.73 -15.60
C VAL A 320 1.07 7.63 -15.01
N ARG A 321 0.79 8.13 -13.81
CA ARG A 321 1.74 8.92 -13.02
C ARG A 321 1.82 8.30 -11.64
N GLN A 322 3.00 7.80 -11.28
CA GLN A 322 3.22 7.09 -10.02
C GLN A 322 4.50 7.61 -9.38
N VAL A 323 4.42 7.94 -8.09
CA VAL A 323 5.62 8.20 -7.29
C VAL A 323 5.97 6.89 -6.61
N LEU A 324 7.19 6.41 -6.82
CA LEU A 324 7.72 5.20 -6.20
C LEU A 324 8.83 5.55 -5.23
N ARG A 325 9.09 4.65 -4.29
CA ARG A 325 10.14 4.82 -3.29
C ARG A 325 10.78 3.50 -2.93
N ALA A 326 12.11 3.49 -2.85
CA ALA A 326 12.88 2.46 -2.17
C ALA A 326 12.74 2.65 -0.65
N ILE A 327 12.05 1.76 0.03
CA ILE A 327 11.66 1.91 1.43
C ILE A 327 12.84 1.63 2.36
N GLY A 328 13.63 0.61 2.03
CA GLY A 328 14.71 0.19 2.88
C GLY A 328 15.26 -1.15 2.47
N VAL A 329 16.24 -1.60 3.23
CA VAL A 329 16.90 -2.88 3.04
C VAL A 329 16.45 -3.82 4.12
N GLU A 330 16.13 -5.05 3.73
CA GLU A 330 15.68 -6.10 4.63
C GLU A 330 16.22 -7.47 4.21
N ASP A 331 16.28 -8.38 5.18
CA ASP A 331 16.62 -9.77 4.94
C ASP A 331 15.35 -10.55 4.59
N VAL A 332 15.18 -10.84 3.31
CA VAL A 332 14.02 -11.54 2.76
C VAL A 332 14.31 -13.03 2.70
N LYS A 333 13.52 -13.83 3.44
CA LYS A 333 13.55 -15.30 3.35
C LYS A 333 12.47 -15.78 2.38
N VAL A 334 12.87 -16.48 1.33
CA VAL A 334 12.01 -17.15 0.33
C VAL A 334 12.47 -18.60 0.13
N LYS A 335 11.79 -19.37 -0.72
CA LYS A 335 12.16 -20.77 -1.00
C LYS A 335 13.57 -20.92 -1.57
N GLY A 336 13.97 -20.00 -2.45
CA GLY A 336 15.30 -19.98 -3.06
C GLY A 336 16.43 -19.50 -2.15
N GLY A 337 16.15 -19.13 -0.90
CA GLY A 337 17.18 -18.75 0.07
C GLY A 337 16.86 -17.51 0.89
N ARG A 338 17.90 -16.93 1.49
CA ARG A 338 17.82 -15.67 2.25
C ARG A 338 18.62 -14.61 1.52
N PHE A 339 18.00 -13.48 1.23
CA PHE A 339 18.60 -12.41 0.44
C PHE A 339 18.47 -11.09 1.14
N ARG A 340 19.53 -10.29 1.08
CA ARG A 340 19.47 -8.89 1.46
C ARG A 340 18.92 -8.09 0.28
N ALA A 341 17.72 -7.55 0.40
CA ALA A 341 16.99 -6.93 -0.70
C ALA A 341 16.53 -5.51 -0.37
N ILE A 342 16.43 -4.66 -1.39
CA ILE A 342 15.79 -3.34 -1.31
C ILE A 342 14.31 -3.53 -1.62
N GLY A 343 13.47 -3.30 -0.61
CA GLY A 343 12.02 -3.19 -0.76
C GLY A 343 11.66 -1.85 -1.40
N TYR A 344 10.73 -1.85 -2.36
CA TYR A 344 10.12 -0.62 -2.87
C TYR A 344 8.61 -0.76 -3.02
N GLY A 345 7.92 0.38 -3.01
CA GLY A 345 6.48 0.47 -3.17
C GLY A 345 6.05 1.84 -3.70
N TYR A 346 4.74 2.04 -3.77
CA TYR A 346 4.14 3.28 -4.25
C TYR A 346 3.98 4.29 -3.10
N ASN A 347 4.48 5.51 -3.32
CA ASN A 347 4.45 6.61 -2.34
C ASN A 347 3.07 7.31 -2.26
N SER A 348 2.04 6.75 -2.90
CA SER A 348 0.67 7.29 -2.90
C SER A 348 -0.18 6.83 -1.71
N GLY A 349 0.40 6.04 -0.79
CA GLY A 349 -0.33 5.39 0.30
C GLY A 349 -1.25 4.24 -0.16
N ARG A 350 -1.31 3.98 -1.47
CA ARG A 350 -2.10 2.89 -2.05
C ARG A 350 -1.24 1.65 -2.21
N LEU A 351 -1.74 0.56 -1.66
CA LEU A 351 -1.12 -0.75 -1.75
C LEU A 351 -1.43 -1.39 -3.11
N ILE A 352 -0.62 -1.06 -4.12
CA ILE A 352 -0.78 -1.56 -5.50
C ILE A 352 0.19 -2.73 -5.75
N ALA A 353 1.45 -2.54 -5.41
CA ALA A 353 2.43 -3.60 -5.38
C ALA A 353 3.60 -3.23 -4.44
N GLU A 354 4.26 -4.27 -3.97
CA GLU A 354 5.47 -4.24 -3.16
C GLU A 354 6.46 -5.22 -3.79
N HIS A 355 7.73 -4.83 -3.88
CA HIS A 355 8.74 -5.62 -4.56
C HIS A 355 10.06 -5.55 -3.82
N TRP A 356 10.81 -6.64 -3.83
CA TRP A 356 12.08 -6.76 -3.14
C TRP A 356 13.17 -7.14 -4.13
N TYR A 357 14.01 -6.18 -4.47
CA TYR A 357 15.13 -6.37 -5.40
C TYR A 357 16.39 -6.80 -4.66
N SER A 358 17.04 -7.88 -5.09
CA SER A 358 18.33 -8.29 -4.55
C SER A 358 19.43 -8.16 -5.62
N PRO A 359 20.52 -7.41 -5.35
CA PRO A 359 21.65 -7.33 -6.27
C PRO A 359 22.36 -8.67 -6.44
N GLN A 360 22.30 -9.57 -5.43
CA GLN A 360 22.90 -10.91 -5.53
C GLN A 360 22.30 -11.75 -6.66
N VAL A 361 21.01 -11.59 -6.92
CA VAL A 361 20.31 -12.34 -8.00
C VAL A 361 19.99 -11.45 -9.18
N LYS A 362 20.44 -10.18 -9.19
CA LYS A 362 20.16 -9.19 -10.25
C LYS A 362 18.66 -9.00 -10.59
N TRP A 363 17.75 -9.41 -9.71
CA TRP A 363 16.30 -9.43 -9.94
C TRP A 363 15.49 -9.40 -8.62
N PHE A 364 14.16 -9.43 -8.74
CA PHE A 364 13.25 -9.50 -7.59
C PHE A 364 13.25 -10.88 -6.94
N VAL A 365 13.45 -10.92 -5.62
CA VAL A 365 13.35 -12.14 -4.81
C VAL A 365 11.94 -12.39 -4.30
N ARG A 366 11.15 -11.32 -4.16
CA ARG A 366 9.74 -11.35 -3.78
C ARG A 366 8.99 -10.22 -4.48
N SER A 367 7.74 -10.47 -4.84
CA SER A 367 6.76 -9.46 -5.24
C SER A 367 5.41 -9.76 -4.59
N ARG A 368 4.68 -8.72 -4.21
CA ARG A 368 3.28 -8.76 -3.81
C ARG A 368 2.53 -7.79 -4.68
N ILE A 369 1.65 -8.29 -5.53
CA ILE A 369 0.88 -7.48 -6.47
C ILE A 369 -0.58 -7.63 -6.12
N TYR A 370 -1.24 -6.51 -5.88
CA TYR A 370 -2.62 -6.46 -5.40
C TYR A 370 -3.53 -6.24 -6.61
N TYR A 371 -3.92 -7.33 -7.26
CA TYR A 371 -4.73 -7.29 -8.46
C TYR A 371 -6.21 -7.04 -8.16
N ARG A 372 -6.87 -6.42 -9.15
CA ARG A 372 -8.31 -6.19 -9.11
C ARG A 372 -9.12 -7.46 -9.07
N ASP A 373 -8.87 -8.38 -9.98
CA ASP A 373 -9.77 -9.53 -10.17
C ASP A 373 -9.29 -10.77 -9.39
N PHE A 374 -8.04 -10.77 -8.92
CA PHE A 374 -7.38 -11.96 -8.34
C PHE A 374 -6.95 -11.78 -6.88
N GLY A 375 -7.11 -10.59 -6.29
CA GLY A 375 -6.60 -10.30 -4.95
C GLY A 375 -5.08 -10.23 -4.91
N LEU A 376 -4.48 -10.63 -3.77
CA LEU A 376 -3.03 -10.66 -3.60
C LEU A 376 -2.42 -11.77 -4.45
N VAL A 377 -1.52 -11.40 -5.37
CA VAL A 377 -0.64 -12.33 -6.05
C VAL A 377 0.75 -12.18 -5.44
N GLU A 378 1.25 -13.25 -4.83
CA GLU A 378 2.63 -13.31 -4.34
C GLU A 378 3.50 -14.04 -5.36
N GLU A 379 4.67 -13.48 -5.65
CA GLU A 379 5.72 -14.13 -6.41
C GLU A 379 6.95 -14.25 -5.51
N GLU A 380 7.50 -15.46 -5.35
CA GLU A 380 8.70 -15.70 -4.56
C GLU A 380 9.73 -16.49 -5.35
N LEU A 381 10.99 -16.08 -5.26
CA LEU A 381 12.08 -16.77 -5.93
C LEU A 381 12.27 -18.16 -5.32
N VAL A 382 12.30 -19.18 -6.17
CA VAL A 382 12.54 -20.58 -5.81
C VAL A 382 13.90 -21.05 -6.30
N ASN A 383 14.28 -20.65 -7.51
CA ASN A 383 15.58 -21.00 -8.10
C ASN A 383 16.10 -19.83 -8.94
N PHE A 384 17.42 -19.76 -9.11
CA PHE A 384 18.05 -18.78 -9.98
C PHE A 384 19.41 -19.29 -10.48
N ASP A 385 19.74 -18.96 -11.71
CA ASP A 385 21.07 -19.13 -12.29
C ASP A 385 21.51 -17.76 -12.77
N VAL A 386 22.47 -17.12 -12.11
CA VAL A 386 22.98 -15.80 -12.54
C VAL A 386 24.50 -15.84 -12.63
N GLN A 387 25.06 -15.28 -13.71
CA GLN A 387 26.51 -15.30 -14.00
C GLN A 387 27.27 -14.14 -13.37
#